data_AF-A0A964M5Z0-F1
#
_entry.id   AF-A0A964M5Z0-F1
#
_cell.length_a   1.000
_cell.length_b   1.000
_cell.length_c   1.000
_cell.angle_alpha   90.00
_cell.angle_beta   90.00
_cell.angle_gamma   90.00
#
_symmetry.space_group_name_H-M   'P 1'
#
loop_
_entity.id
_entity.type
_entity.pdbx_description
1 polymer ?
#
loop_
_entity_poly.entity_id
_entity_poly.type
_entity_poly.pdbx_seq_one_letter_code
_entity_poly.pdbx_strand_id
1 'polypeptide(L)'
;MGRGALLQEALEELIPDVYNEALESEKIDAIAQPEFDLKSTEPLIVSAKVPVRPQVDLKDYQSLRAPKPTAEVSAEQVQETLTNIRRRYATLEPVDRAAQWNDHIRADVTVSVDGQAEPHEEEDAEFALREGGVVSLPGFSDRLIGLERGGPYDIEFELPEDFGGSELAGKKATYRVTIHEVKGEILPELDDEFAQSLDESFEHAAALEERVRSDLREELERRTSAQYQDETVDLLVATAEIDYPEVLVEREIDRQIDRESNHASHTQEGLDRWLEAIGSTLDDVRDGLRETADLAVRRALALGELVLAEKIEIADSDVQTEVDRMVTQLTGEDGDETRANMARQLFDTEDSRDSIRNQLVTQRALARIEEICSQADEGAESATAGRRGSRRRRGAR
;
A
#
# COMPACT_ATOMS: atom_id res chain seq x y z
N MET A 1 29.98 -2.64 51.69
CA MET A 1 28.95 -2.02 50.83
C MET A 1 28.62 -0.66 51.39
N GLY A 2 28.61 0.39 50.57
CA GLY A 2 28.29 1.75 51.01
C GLY A 2 26.79 1.98 51.15
N ARG A 3 26.36 2.96 51.95
CA ARG A 3 24.94 3.29 52.21
C ARG A 3 24.12 3.48 50.92
N GLY A 4 24.71 4.04 49.87
CA GLY A 4 24.05 4.24 48.57
C GLY A 4 23.72 2.93 47.84
N ALA A 5 24.62 1.94 47.88
CA ALA A 5 24.38 0.64 47.26
C ALA A 5 23.27 -0.14 47.97
N LEU A 6 23.24 -0.08 49.30
CA LEU A 6 22.17 -0.68 50.11
C LEU A 6 20.82 0.00 49.89
N LEU A 7 20.80 1.32 49.68
CA LEU A 7 19.57 2.05 49.36
C LEU A 7 19.05 1.65 47.97
N GLN A 8 19.94 1.53 46.98
CA GLN A 8 19.57 1.15 45.63
C GLN A 8 19.03 -0.28 45.56
N GLU A 9 19.70 -1.22 46.22
CA GLU A 9 19.25 -2.64 46.33
C GLU A 9 17.88 -2.73 47.02
N ALA A 10 17.67 -1.95 48.09
CA ALA A 10 16.36 -1.88 48.75
C ALA A 10 15.27 -1.27 47.85
N LEU A 11 15.60 -0.27 47.03
CA LEU A 11 14.65 0.32 46.07
C LEU A 11 14.30 -0.63 44.92
N GLU A 12 15.29 -1.37 44.40
CA GLU A 12 15.11 -2.36 43.34
C GLU A 12 14.19 -3.51 43.79
N GLU A 13 14.20 -3.86 45.08
CA GLU A 13 13.30 -4.87 45.65
C GLU A 13 11.91 -4.30 46.02
N LEU A 14 11.85 -3.13 46.66
CA LEU A 14 10.59 -2.57 47.18
C LEU A 14 9.69 -1.96 46.11
N ILE A 15 10.26 -1.34 45.07
CA ILE A 15 9.46 -0.63 44.05
C ILE A 15 8.54 -1.59 43.28
N PRO A 16 9.00 -2.76 42.80
CA PRO A 16 8.13 -3.74 42.14
C PRO A 16 6.97 -4.24 43.01
N ASP A 17 7.21 -4.50 44.30
CA ASP A 17 6.18 -5.00 45.22
C ASP A 17 5.09 -3.94 45.45
N VAL A 18 5.49 -2.71 45.78
CA VAL A 18 4.56 -1.58 45.99
C VAL A 18 3.81 -1.24 44.70
N TYR A 19 4.48 -1.37 43.55
CA TYR A 19 3.86 -1.20 42.25
C TYR A 19 2.78 -2.25 41.98
N ASN A 20 3.06 -3.53 42.22
CA ASN A 20 2.08 -4.61 42.03
C ASN A 20 0.88 -4.47 42.99
N GLU A 21 1.11 -4.11 44.25
CA GLU A 21 0.03 -3.80 45.20
C GLU A 21 -0.84 -2.61 44.72
N ALA A 22 -0.22 -1.58 44.13
CA ALA A 22 -0.94 -0.44 43.56
C ALA A 22 -1.78 -0.84 42.33
N LEU A 23 -1.24 -1.69 41.45
CA LEU A 23 -2.00 -2.22 40.30
C LEU A 23 -3.21 -3.04 40.75
N GLU A 24 -3.04 -3.92 41.74
CA GLU A 24 -4.12 -4.77 42.25
C GLU A 24 -5.22 -3.97 42.97
N SER A 25 -4.82 -3.01 43.81
CA SER A 25 -5.76 -2.18 44.59
C SER A 25 -6.59 -1.26 43.70
N GLU A 26 -5.99 -0.67 42.68
CA GLU A 26 -6.65 0.24 41.73
C GLU A 26 -7.22 -0.50 40.50
N LYS A 27 -7.02 -1.82 40.39
CA LYS A 27 -7.46 -2.68 39.28
C LYS A 27 -6.98 -2.19 37.91
N ILE A 28 -5.72 -1.79 37.84
CA ILE A 28 -5.09 -1.28 36.63
C ILE A 28 -4.58 -2.48 35.81
N ASP A 29 -5.10 -2.65 34.60
CA ASP A 29 -4.65 -3.67 33.64
C ASP A 29 -3.48 -3.12 32.81
N ALA A 30 -2.26 -3.30 33.32
CA ALA A 30 -1.02 -2.85 32.70
C ALA A 30 -0.61 -3.77 31.54
N ILE A 31 -0.36 -3.20 30.36
CA ILE A 31 -0.02 -3.96 29.13
C ILE A 31 1.46 -3.90 28.73
N ALA A 32 2.25 -3.13 29.47
CA ALA A 32 3.69 -3.00 29.29
C ALA A 32 4.37 -2.63 30.61
N GLN A 33 5.70 -2.69 30.63
CA GLN A 33 6.47 -2.27 31.79
C GLN A 33 6.26 -0.77 32.06
N PRO A 34 6.15 -0.37 33.34
CA PRO A 34 6.02 1.02 33.70
C PRO A 34 7.34 1.77 33.56
N GLU A 35 7.26 3.08 33.34
CA GLU A 35 8.39 3.98 33.54
C GLU A 35 8.36 4.49 34.98
N PHE A 36 9.39 4.16 35.76
CA PHE A 36 9.54 4.64 37.12
C PHE A 36 10.37 5.92 37.17
N ASP A 37 9.87 6.91 37.90
CA ASP A 37 10.58 8.15 38.21
C ASP A 37 10.65 8.35 39.74
N LEU A 38 11.86 8.28 40.26
CA LEU A 38 12.14 8.46 41.68
C LEU A 38 12.20 9.96 42.00
N LYS A 39 11.12 10.49 42.60
CA LYS A 39 11.00 11.91 42.94
C LYS A 39 11.73 12.28 44.21
N SER A 40 11.79 11.39 45.19
CA SER A 40 12.44 11.61 46.47
C SER A 40 12.75 10.27 47.15
N THR A 41 13.82 10.21 47.94
CA THR A 41 14.19 9.04 48.76
C THR A 41 13.91 9.25 50.26
N GLU A 42 13.70 10.50 50.69
CA GLU A 42 13.40 10.86 52.08
C GLU A 42 12.37 12.00 52.14
N PRO A 43 11.05 11.72 52.18
CA PRO A 43 10.41 10.40 52.11
C PRO A 43 10.51 9.78 50.71
N LEU A 44 10.40 8.44 50.62
CA LEU A 44 10.37 7.73 49.34
C LEU A 44 9.10 8.09 48.56
N ILE A 45 9.27 8.72 47.40
CA ILE A 45 8.20 9.05 46.46
C ILE A 45 8.62 8.56 45.09
N VAL A 46 7.85 7.62 44.54
CA VAL A 46 8.05 7.06 43.21
C VAL A 46 6.80 7.33 42.40
N SER A 47 6.98 7.83 41.17
CA SER A 47 5.91 7.96 40.18
C SER A 47 6.09 6.86 39.14
N ALA A 48 5.02 6.13 38.83
CA ALA A 48 5.03 5.14 37.76
C ALA A 48 4.08 5.59 36.64
N LYS A 49 4.58 5.72 35.41
CA LYS A 49 3.75 5.90 34.21
C LYS A 49 3.49 4.53 33.61
N VAL A 50 2.24 4.11 33.59
CA VAL A 50 1.85 2.74 33.24
C VAL A 50 1.02 2.74 31.96
N PRO A 51 1.45 2.02 30.91
CA PRO A 51 0.62 1.78 29.74
C PRO A 51 -0.53 0.83 30.11
N VAL A 52 -1.77 1.29 29.96
CA VAL A 52 -2.99 0.53 30.30
C VAL A 52 -3.66 -0.03 29.05
N ARG A 53 -4.54 -1.02 29.22
CA ARG A 53 -5.32 -1.57 28.12
C ARG A 53 -6.13 -0.48 27.39
N PRO A 54 -6.15 -0.48 26.05
CA PRO A 54 -6.95 0.47 25.26
C PRO A 54 -8.44 0.41 25.59
N GLN A 55 -9.11 1.54 25.45
CA GLN A 55 -10.56 1.65 25.51
C GLN A 55 -11.08 2.08 24.15
N VAL A 56 -12.03 1.34 23.62
CA VAL A 56 -12.61 1.56 22.29
C VAL A 56 -14.13 1.61 22.44
N ASP A 57 -14.76 2.67 21.95
CA ASP A 57 -16.20 2.79 21.82
C ASP A 57 -16.54 3.11 20.36
N LEU A 58 -17.11 2.14 19.64
CA LEU A 58 -17.45 2.25 18.22
C LEU A 58 -18.63 3.19 17.92
N LYS A 59 -19.31 3.72 18.94
CA LYS A 59 -20.50 4.57 18.80
C LYS A 59 -21.55 3.93 17.88
N ASP A 60 -22.07 4.67 16.91
CA ASP A 60 -23.14 4.24 16.00
C ASP A 60 -22.58 3.63 14.70
N TYR A 61 -21.64 2.69 14.82
CA TYR A 61 -21.00 2.06 13.67
C TYR A 61 -21.98 1.32 12.74
N GLN A 62 -23.14 0.89 13.24
CA GLN A 62 -24.18 0.22 12.44
C GLN A 62 -24.90 1.18 11.46
N SER A 63 -24.81 2.48 11.72
CA SER A 63 -25.39 3.53 10.86
C SER A 63 -24.46 3.99 9.73
N LEU A 64 -23.22 3.48 9.67
CA LEU A 64 -22.24 3.87 8.67
C LEU A 64 -22.72 3.52 7.25
N ARG A 65 -22.43 4.41 6.30
CA ARG A 65 -22.79 4.22 4.89
C ARG A 65 -21.61 4.61 4.01
N ALA A 66 -21.24 3.70 3.11
CA ALA A 66 -20.22 3.95 2.10
C ALA A 66 -20.72 3.40 0.76
N PRO A 67 -20.68 4.19 -0.34
CA PRO A 67 -21.12 3.71 -1.64
C PRO A 67 -20.10 2.71 -2.19
N LYS A 68 -20.51 1.45 -2.41
CA LYS A 68 -19.64 0.46 -3.05
C LYS A 68 -19.37 0.88 -4.51
N PRO A 69 -18.11 1.08 -4.92
CA PRO A 69 -17.83 1.51 -6.28
C PRO A 69 -18.02 0.35 -7.26
N THR A 70 -18.48 0.66 -8.46
CA THR A 70 -18.68 -0.33 -9.53
C THR A 70 -17.44 -0.43 -10.41
N ALA A 71 -16.93 -1.65 -10.59
CA ALA A 71 -15.84 -1.95 -11.51
C ALA A 71 -16.40 -2.19 -12.93
N GLU A 72 -16.47 -1.13 -13.74
CA GLU A 72 -16.84 -1.23 -15.15
C GLU A 72 -15.62 -0.99 -16.05
N VAL A 73 -15.32 -1.96 -16.90
CA VAL A 73 -14.25 -1.84 -17.92
C VAL A 73 -14.87 -1.34 -19.21
N SER A 74 -14.40 -0.19 -19.67
CA SER A 74 -14.83 0.39 -20.94
C SER A 74 -14.22 -0.35 -22.14
N ALA A 75 -14.89 -0.28 -23.29
CA ALA A 75 -14.34 -0.80 -24.54
C ALA A 75 -13.04 -0.09 -24.94
N GLU A 76 -12.90 1.19 -24.61
CA GLU A 76 -11.69 1.99 -24.88
C GLU A 76 -10.47 1.44 -24.13
N GLN A 77 -10.61 1.12 -22.84
CA GLN A 77 -9.53 0.53 -22.03
C GLN A 77 -9.07 -0.84 -22.56
N VAL A 78 -10.02 -1.65 -23.05
CA VAL A 78 -9.72 -2.94 -23.67
C VAL A 78 -8.93 -2.73 -24.96
N GLN A 79 -9.37 -1.81 -25.83
CA GLN A 79 -8.70 -1.52 -27.09
C GLN A 79 -7.32 -0.87 -26.89
N GLU A 80 -7.16 0.00 -25.91
CA GLU A 80 -5.87 0.57 -25.53
C GLU A 80 -4.91 -0.52 -25.05
N THR A 81 -5.38 -1.45 -24.21
CA THR A 81 -4.58 -2.58 -23.72
C THR A 81 -4.17 -3.51 -24.87
N LEU A 82 -5.09 -3.85 -25.78
CA LEU A 82 -4.78 -4.63 -26.98
C LEU A 82 -3.78 -3.92 -27.88
N THR A 83 -3.91 -2.60 -28.03
CA THR A 83 -2.94 -1.78 -28.79
C THR A 83 -1.56 -1.85 -28.15
N ASN A 84 -1.47 -1.74 -26.83
CA ASN A 84 -0.21 -1.86 -26.10
C ASN A 84 0.41 -3.25 -26.19
N ILE A 85 -0.40 -4.31 -26.21
CA ILE A 85 0.08 -5.68 -26.49
C ILE A 85 0.66 -5.75 -27.90
N ARG A 86 -0.09 -5.32 -28.92
CA ARG A 86 0.36 -5.30 -30.33
C ARG A 86 1.64 -4.51 -30.54
N ARG A 87 1.80 -3.37 -29.85
CA ARG A 87 3.02 -2.55 -29.90
C ARG A 87 4.28 -3.31 -29.48
N ARG A 88 4.19 -4.25 -28.52
CA ARG A 88 5.35 -5.07 -28.11
C ARG A 88 5.86 -5.99 -29.21
N TYR A 89 5.02 -6.25 -30.22
CA TYR A 89 5.32 -7.09 -31.38
C TYR A 89 5.32 -6.28 -32.68
N ALA A 90 5.33 -4.94 -32.58
CA ALA A 90 5.36 -4.08 -33.76
C ALA A 90 6.70 -4.20 -34.48
N THR A 91 6.65 -4.12 -35.80
CA THR A 91 7.84 -3.96 -36.63
C THR A 91 8.12 -2.48 -36.84
N LEU A 92 9.39 -2.09 -36.75
CA LEU A 92 9.82 -0.72 -36.99
C LEU A 92 10.25 -0.57 -38.45
N GLU A 93 9.61 0.34 -39.18
CA GLU A 93 9.97 0.66 -40.56
C GLU A 93 10.32 2.13 -40.73
N PRO A 94 11.34 2.48 -41.53
CA PRO A 94 11.68 3.88 -41.82
C PRO A 94 10.50 4.60 -42.49
N VAL A 95 10.19 5.81 -42.02
CA VAL A 95 9.09 6.63 -42.57
C VAL A 95 9.60 8.02 -42.97
N ASP A 96 9.17 8.48 -44.14
CA ASP A 96 9.49 9.81 -44.67
C ASP A 96 8.39 10.83 -44.26
N ARG A 97 8.28 11.09 -42.96
CA ARG A 97 7.41 12.12 -42.38
C ARG A 97 8.00 12.67 -41.08
N ALA A 98 7.44 13.78 -40.59
CA ALA A 98 7.74 14.30 -39.26
C ALA A 98 7.44 13.27 -38.16
N ALA A 99 8.25 13.28 -37.11
CA ALA A 99 8.14 12.40 -35.95
C ALA A 99 6.82 12.62 -35.21
N GLN A 100 6.19 11.50 -34.82
CA GLN A 100 4.94 11.46 -34.09
C GLN A 100 5.09 10.57 -32.84
N TRP A 101 4.10 10.65 -31.94
CA TRP A 101 4.06 9.75 -30.80
C TRP A 101 4.01 8.30 -31.26
N ASN A 102 4.77 7.45 -30.58
CA ASN A 102 5.01 6.04 -30.87
C ASN A 102 5.96 5.76 -32.05
N ASP A 103 6.61 6.78 -32.62
CA ASP A 103 7.74 6.53 -33.53
C ASP A 103 9.02 6.27 -32.72
N HIS A 104 9.97 5.58 -33.35
CA HIS A 104 11.33 5.46 -32.88
C HIS A 104 12.21 6.45 -33.64
N ILE A 105 13.04 7.19 -32.92
CA ILE A 105 14.02 8.10 -33.50
C ILE A 105 15.40 7.50 -33.33
N ARG A 106 16.18 7.56 -34.42
CA ARG A 106 17.63 7.36 -34.39
C ARG A 106 18.31 8.71 -34.63
N ALA A 107 19.07 9.20 -33.67
CA ALA A 107 19.64 10.54 -33.69
C ALA A 107 20.98 10.64 -32.97
N ASP A 108 21.79 11.62 -33.38
CA ASP A 108 22.90 12.08 -32.56
C ASP A 108 22.39 13.17 -31.61
N VAL A 109 22.70 13.03 -30.33
CA VAL A 109 22.29 13.95 -29.27
C VAL A 109 23.52 14.49 -28.56
N THR A 110 23.72 15.80 -28.64
CA THR A 110 24.75 16.50 -27.86
C THR A 110 24.07 17.36 -26.81
N VAL A 111 24.40 17.12 -25.53
CA VAL A 111 23.87 17.86 -24.39
C VAL A 111 24.96 18.75 -23.81
N SER A 112 24.74 20.06 -23.81
CA SER A 112 25.63 21.05 -23.21
C SER A 112 24.95 21.69 -22.01
N VAL A 113 25.52 21.56 -20.81
CA VAL A 113 24.97 22.18 -19.58
C VAL A 113 25.86 23.33 -19.14
N ASP A 114 25.25 24.45 -18.75
CA ASP A 114 26.00 25.60 -18.25
C ASP A 114 26.90 25.23 -17.06
N GLY A 115 28.20 25.50 -17.19
CA GLY A 115 29.19 25.20 -16.16
C GLY A 115 29.74 23.77 -16.15
N GLN A 116 29.36 22.91 -17.10
CA GLN A 116 30.04 21.64 -17.36
C GLN A 116 31.14 21.86 -18.42
N ALA A 117 32.33 21.30 -18.19
CA ALA A 117 33.48 21.55 -19.05
C ALA A 117 33.42 20.82 -20.40
N GLU A 118 32.75 19.66 -20.43
CA GLU A 118 32.60 18.83 -21.63
C GLU A 118 31.12 18.52 -21.86
N PRO A 119 30.62 18.63 -23.11
CA PRO A 119 29.27 18.22 -23.44
C PRO A 119 29.16 16.69 -23.38
N HIS A 120 27.97 16.20 -23.04
CA HIS A 120 27.64 14.78 -23.18
C HIS A 120 27.21 14.52 -24.62
N GLU A 121 27.89 13.59 -25.29
CA GLU A 121 27.59 13.24 -26.68
C GLU A 121 27.15 11.78 -26.73
N GLU A 122 25.98 11.56 -27.33
CA GLU A 122 25.45 10.24 -27.62
C GLU A 122 25.22 10.16 -29.12
N GLU A 123 26.13 9.48 -29.82
CA GLU A 123 26.00 9.23 -31.25
C GLU A 123 25.11 8.01 -31.48
N ASP A 124 24.31 8.06 -32.55
CA ASP A 124 23.50 6.93 -33.01
C ASP A 124 22.47 6.40 -31.99
N ALA A 125 22.01 7.25 -31.07
CA ALA A 125 21.04 6.90 -30.06
C ALA A 125 19.70 6.51 -30.70
N GLU A 126 19.14 5.37 -30.30
CA GLU A 126 17.82 4.91 -30.74
C GLU A 126 16.85 4.81 -29.57
N PHE A 127 15.76 5.58 -29.61
CA PHE A 127 14.78 5.65 -28.54
C PHE A 127 13.36 5.85 -29.04
N ALA A 128 12.38 5.39 -28.25
CA ALA A 128 10.97 5.50 -28.55
C ALA A 128 10.38 6.82 -28.04
N LEU A 129 9.58 7.49 -28.86
CA LEU A 129 8.81 8.66 -28.43
C LEU A 129 7.51 8.20 -27.77
N ARG A 130 7.47 8.21 -26.44
CA ARG A 130 6.28 7.88 -25.65
C ARG A 130 5.78 9.08 -24.88
N GLU A 131 4.48 9.30 -24.90
CA GLU A 131 3.84 10.35 -24.10
C GLU A 131 4.08 10.06 -22.60
N GLY A 132 4.57 11.05 -21.86
CA GLY A 132 4.95 10.88 -20.45
C GLY A 132 6.19 10.01 -20.21
N GLY A 133 6.81 9.45 -21.25
CA GLY A 133 8.05 8.68 -21.15
C GLY A 133 9.27 9.58 -20.99
N VAL A 134 10.14 9.26 -20.04
CA VAL A 134 11.40 9.98 -19.82
C VAL A 134 12.53 9.23 -20.53
N VAL A 135 12.97 9.76 -21.67
CA VAL A 135 14.16 9.25 -22.38
C VAL A 135 15.44 9.91 -21.87
N SER A 136 15.39 11.24 -21.68
CA SER A 136 16.50 12.01 -21.11
C SER A 136 16.00 12.92 -19.99
N LEU A 137 15.11 13.85 -20.32
CA LEU A 137 14.41 14.71 -19.36
C LEU A 137 12.91 14.68 -19.61
N PRO A 138 12.08 14.90 -18.58
CA PRO A 138 10.65 15.16 -18.77
C PRO A 138 10.45 16.28 -19.80
N GLY A 139 9.61 16.05 -20.80
CA GLY A 139 9.33 17.02 -21.86
C GLY A 139 10.30 17.01 -23.06
N PHE A 140 11.37 16.20 -23.03
CA PHE A 140 12.28 16.07 -24.17
C PHE A 140 11.60 15.51 -25.41
N SER A 141 10.89 14.37 -25.24
CA SER A 141 10.16 13.69 -26.31
C SER A 141 9.14 14.61 -27.00
N ASP A 142 8.44 15.45 -26.23
CA ASP A 142 7.45 16.42 -26.74
C ASP A 142 8.05 17.43 -27.73
N ARG A 143 9.31 17.82 -27.55
CA ARG A 143 10.01 18.78 -28.42
C ARG A 143 10.49 18.17 -29.73
N LEU A 144 10.56 16.84 -29.78
CA LEU A 144 10.93 16.10 -31.00
C LEU A 144 9.71 15.82 -31.89
N ILE A 145 8.50 15.89 -31.35
CA ILE A 145 7.27 15.72 -32.13
C ILE A 145 7.14 16.83 -33.18
N GLY A 146 6.88 16.44 -34.42
CA GLY A 146 6.77 17.35 -35.56
C GLY A 146 8.09 17.68 -36.24
N LEU A 147 9.23 17.20 -35.73
CA LEU A 147 10.53 17.36 -36.40
C LEU A 147 10.72 16.29 -37.48
N GLU A 148 11.29 16.69 -38.61
CA GLU A 148 11.64 15.78 -39.70
C GLU A 148 13.11 15.33 -39.58
N ARG A 149 13.44 14.26 -40.31
CA ARG A 149 14.83 13.82 -40.51
C ARG A 149 15.73 15.00 -40.91
N GLY A 150 16.89 15.08 -40.28
CA GLY A 150 17.86 16.14 -40.47
C GLY A 150 18.14 16.89 -39.16
N GLY A 151 18.59 18.12 -39.29
CA GLY A 151 19.03 18.95 -38.17
C GLY A 151 20.21 19.82 -38.56
N PRO A 152 20.91 20.42 -37.57
CA PRO A 152 20.68 20.26 -36.13
C PRO A 152 19.45 21.04 -35.63
N TYR A 153 18.72 20.47 -34.68
CA TYR A 153 17.69 21.15 -33.89
C TYR A 153 18.24 21.45 -32.50
N ASP A 154 18.21 22.72 -32.10
CA ASP A 154 18.66 23.14 -30.77
C ASP A 154 17.43 23.31 -29.85
N ILE A 155 17.42 22.58 -28.73
CA ILE A 155 16.31 22.52 -27.76
C ILE A 155 16.85 22.86 -26.38
N GLU A 156 16.30 23.90 -25.75
CA GLU A 156 16.73 24.36 -24.42
C GLU A 156 15.80 23.81 -23.32
N PHE A 157 16.39 23.30 -22.24
CA PHE A 157 15.71 22.82 -21.05
C PHE A 157 16.34 23.41 -19.78
N GLU A 158 15.54 23.53 -18.72
CA GLU A 158 16.03 23.78 -17.37
C GLU A 158 16.03 22.46 -16.60
N LEU A 159 17.17 22.14 -15.99
CA LEU A 159 17.33 20.90 -15.22
C LEU A 159 16.53 20.97 -13.93
N PRO A 160 15.80 19.90 -13.54
CA PRO A 160 15.10 19.83 -12.26
C PRO A 160 16.02 20.06 -11.06
N GLU A 161 15.47 20.55 -9.94
CA GLU A 161 16.25 20.80 -8.71
C GLU A 161 16.85 19.51 -8.12
N ASP A 162 16.22 18.36 -8.38
CA ASP A 162 16.66 17.04 -7.90
C ASP A 162 17.58 16.29 -8.89
N PHE A 163 18.03 16.96 -9.96
CA PHE A 163 18.81 16.30 -11.02
C PHE A 163 20.27 16.05 -10.60
N GLY A 164 20.57 14.80 -10.23
CA GLY A 164 21.89 14.16 -10.32
C GLY A 164 23.10 15.02 -9.95
N GLY A 165 23.24 15.38 -8.66
CA GLY A 165 24.36 16.16 -8.13
C GLY A 165 24.05 17.65 -8.02
N SER A 166 24.21 18.20 -6.82
CA SER A 166 23.87 19.59 -6.46
C SER A 166 24.51 20.68 -7.32
N GLU A 167 25.48 20.34 -8.17
CA GLU A 167 26.18 21.28 -9.04
C GLU A 167 25.48 21.52 -10.40
N LEU A 168 24.54 20.66 -10.84
CA LEU A 168 23.85 20.80 -12.15
C LEU A 168 22.36 21.15 -12.03
N ALA A 169 21.78 20.97 -10.84
CA ALA A 169 20.41 21.34 -10.51
C ALA A 169 20.08 22.79 -10.89
N GLY A 170 18.94 23.00 -11.57
CA GLY A 170 18.44 24.34 -11.94
C GLY A 170 19.23 25.05 -13.05
N LYS A 171 20.24 24.41 -13.66
CA LYS A 171 21.00 24.99 -14.76
C LYS A 171 20.34 24.75 -16.11
N LYS A 172 20.69 25.58 -17.09
CA LYS A 172 20.23 25.44 -18.47
C LYS A 172 21.04 24.39 -19.21
N ALA A 173 20.33 23.50 -19.88
CA ALA A 173 20.87 22.47 -20.76
C ALA A 173 20.40 22.72 -22.19
N THR A 174 21.33 22.72 -23.15
CA THR A 174 21.04 22.81 -24.58
C THR A 174 21.26 21.45 -25.22
N TYR A 175 20.20 20.89 -25.78
CA TYR A 175 20.20 19.65 -26.54
C TYR A 175 20.28 19.98 -28.02
N ARG A 176 21.39 19.60 -28.66
CA ARG A 176 21.52 19.63 -30.10
C ARG A 176 21.24 18.23 -30.65
N VAL A 177 20.13 18.10 -31.37
CA VAL A 177 19.65 16.81 -31.88
C VAL A 177 19.73 16.80 -33.41
N THR A 178 20.39 15.79 -33.96
CA THR A 178 20.40 15.53 -35.42
C THR A 178 19.71 14.20 -35.68
N ILE A 179 18.53 14.24 -36.27
CA ILE A 179 17.69 13.06 -36.54
C ILE A 179 18.18 12.39 -37.82
N HIS A 180 18.72 11.19 -37.71
CA HIS A 180 19.17 10.40 -38.85
C HIS A 180 18.03 9.64 -39.50
N GLU A 181 17.13 9.11 -38.69
CA GLU A 181 16.03 8.24 -39.14
C GLU A 181 14.85 8.35 -38.18
N VAL A 182 13.65 8.35 -38.76
CA VAL A 182 12.39 8.19 -38.02
C VAL A 182 11.80 6.86 -38.48
N LYS A 183 11.53 5.96 -37.53
CA LYS A 183 10.90 4.65 -37.79
C LYS A 183 9.50 4.65 -37.19
N GLY A 184 8.50 4.35 -38.01
CA GLY A 184 7.12 4.17 -37.56
C GLY A 184 6.87 2.74 -37.07
N GLU A 185 6.05 2.60 -36.04
CA GLU A 185 5.54 1.31 -35.58
C GLU A 185 4.45 0.78 -36.52
N ILE A 186 4.68 -0.39 -37.09
CA ILE A 186 3.66 -1.18 -37.79
C ILE A 186 3.17 -2.24 -36.81
N LEU A 187 1.99 -2.00 -36.24
CA LEU A 187 1.36 -2.93 -35.33
C LEU A 187 0.83 -4.13 -36.14
N PRO A 188 1.10 -5.38 -35.72
CA PRO A 188 0.52 -6.57 -36.34
C PRO A 188 -1.01 -6.47 -36.30
N GLU A 189 -1.73 -7.00 -37.30
CA GLU A 189 -3.19 -6.98 -37.27
C GLU A 189 -3.71 -7.79 -36.06
N LEU A 190 -4.85 -7.39 -35.50
CA LEU A 190 -5.48 -8.14 -34.41
C LEU A 190 -6.31 -9.27 -35.03
N ASP A 191 -5.63 -10.37 -35.38
CA ASP A 191 -6.21 -11.55 -35.98
C ASP A 191 -5.89 -12.82 -35.18
N ASP A 192 -6.41 -13.96 -35.66
CA ASP A 192 -6.24 -15.25 -35.00
C ASP A 192 -4.77 -15.70 -35.00
N GLU A 193 -3.98 -15.33 -36.03
CA GLU A 193 -2.55 -15.65 -36.09
C GLU A 193 -1.78 -14.88 -35.03
N PHE A 194 -2.08 -13.59 -34.84
CA PHE A 194 -1.49 -12.78 -33.78
C PHE A 194 -1.88 -13.32 -32.40
N ALA A 195 -3.15 -13.66 -32.17
CA ALA A 195 -3.58 -14.23 -30.89
C ALA A 195 -2.85 -15.54 -30.54
N GLN A 196 -2.74 -16.46 -31.50
CA GLN A 196 -1.99 -17.72 -31.34
C GLN A 196 -0.49 -17.50 -31.16
N SER A 197 0.07 -16.41 -31.71
CA SER A 197 1.49 -16.06 -31.50
C SER A 197 1.80 -15.63 -30.06
N LEU A 198 0.79 -15.15 -29.32
CA LEU A 198 0.93 -14.78 -27.91
C LEU A 198 0.80 -15.98 -27.00
N ASP A 199 -0.20 -16.82 -27.26
CA ASP A 199 -0.47 -18.06 -26.53
C ASP A 199 -1.25 -19.02 -27.44
N GLU A 200 -0.75 -20.25 -27.57
CA GLU A 200 -1.37 -21.29 -28.41
C GLU A 200 -2.78 -21.68 -27.95
N SER A 201 -3.17 -21.34 -26.71
CA SER A 201 -4.52 -21.58 -26.18
C SER A 201 -5.59 -20.61 -26.69
N PHE A 202 -5.21 -19.50 -27.32
CA PHE A 202 -6.18 -18.60 -27.94
C PHE A 202 -6.63 -19.13 -29.30
N GLU A 203 -7.85 -19.66 -29.35
CA GLU A 203 -8.42 -20.19 -30.60
C GLU A 203 -8.66 -19.07 -31.65
N HIS A 204 -9.06 -17.87 -31.19
CA HIS A 204 -9.39 -16.72 -32.04
C HIS A 204 -9.05 -15.38 -31.37
N ALA A 205 -8.91 -14.30 -32.14
CA ALA A 205 -8.67 -12.95 -31.62
C ALA A 205 -9.73 -12.46 -30.60
N ALA A 206 -10.97 -12.92 -30.74
CA ALA A 206 -12.04 -12.64 -29.79
C ALA A 206 -11.74 -13.21 -28.38
N ALA A 207 -11.09 -14.37 -28.29
CA ALA A 207 -10.70 -14.97 -27.01
C ALA A 207 -9.63 -14.13 -26.30
N LEU A 208 -8.70 -13.53 -27.05
CA LEU A 208 -7.71 -12.59 -26.50
C LEU A 208 -8.40 -11.33 -25.97
N GLU A 209 -9.37 -10.76 -26.70
CA GLU A 209 -10.12 -9.59 -26.23
C GLU A 209 -10.93 -9.90 -24.96
N GLU A 210 -11.60 -11.05 -24.91
CA GLU A 210 -12.34 -11.50 -23.71
C GLU A 210 -11.41 -11.70 -22.52
N ARG A 211 -10.23 -12.29 -22.74
CA ARG A 211 -9.22 -12.45 -21.70
C ARG A 211 -8.73 -11.12 -21.17
N VAL A 212 -8.35 -10.19 -22.05
CA VAL A 212 -7.93 -8.83 -21.66
C VAL A 212 -9.03 -8.12 -20.87
N ARG A 213 -10.29 -8.24 -21.31
CA ARG A 213 -11.43 -7.67 -20.58
C ARG A 213 -11.58 -8.29 -19.19
N SER A 214 -11.42 -9.61 -19.07
CA SER A 214 -11.48 -10.32 -17.78
C SER A 214 -10.36 -9.87 -16.85
N ASP A 215 -9.12 -9.84 -17.35
CA ASP A 215 -7.95 -9.45 -16.56
C ASP A 215 -8.06 -7.99 -16.08
N LEU A 216 -8.49 -7.07 -16.95
CA LEU A 216 -8.76 -5.67 -16.57
C LEU A 216 -9.87 -5.56 -15.52
N ARG A 217 -10.91 -6.40 -15.63
CA ARG A 217 -12.03 -6.41 -14.71
C ARG A 217 -11.60 -6.93 -13.34
N GLU A 218 -10.86 -8.04 -13.29
CA GLU A 218 -10.33 -8.60 -12.05
C GLU A 218 -9.38 -7.62 -11.35
N GLU A 219 -8.50 -6.95 -12.09
CA GLU A 219 -7.63 -5.89 -11.56
C GLU A 219 -8.44 -4.74 -10.97
N LEU A 220 -9.43 -4.25 -11.72
CA LEU A 220 -10.28 -3.15 -11.30
C LEU A 220 -11.12 -3.52 -10.08
N GLU A 221 -11.72 -4.72 -10.07
CA GLU A 221 -12.49 -5.24 -8.94
C GLU A 221 -11.61 -5.37 -7.69
N ARG A 222 -10.38 -5.91 -7.82
CA ARG A 222 -9.45 -6.03 -6.69
C ARG A 222 -9.07 -4.67 -6.12
N ARG A 223 -8.68 -3.72 -6.98
CA ARG A 223 -8.31 -2.36 -6.56
C ARG A 223 -9.48 -1.63 -5.91
N THR A 224 -10.65 -1.72 -6.52
CA THR A 224 -11.87 -1.06 -6.04
C THR A 224 -12.33 -1.65 -4.71
N SER A 225 -12.24 -2.98 -4.56
CA SER A 225 -12.56 -3.67 -3.30
C SER A 225 -11.60 -3.28 -2.18
N ALA A 226 -10.30 -3.22 -2.46
CA ALA A 226 -9.30 -2.79 -1.47
C ALA A 226 -9.52 -1.33 -1.04
N GLN A 227 -9.79 -0.43 -1.99
CA GLN A 227 -10.09 0.96 -1.69
C GLN A 227 -11.37 1.10 -0.85
N TYR A 228 -12.42 0.36 -1.20
CA TYR A 228 -13.67 0.37 -0.44
C TYR A 228 -13.47 -0.17 0.99
N GLN A 229 -12.66 -1.22 1.15
CA GLN A 229 -12.27 -1.74 2.47
C GLN A 229 -11.60 -0.65 3.32
N ASP A 230 -10.56 -0.01 2.78
CA ASP A 230 -9.88 1.08 3.47
C ASP A 230 -10.85 2.21 3.86
N GLU A 231 -11.72 2.64 2.95
CA GLU A 231 -12.71 3.69 3.20
C GLU A 231 -13.69 3.30 4.32
N THR A 232 -14.19 2.06 4.34
CA THR A 232 -15.12 1.59 5.37
C THR A 232 -14.46 1.50 6.76
N VAL A 233 -13.18 1.13 6.81
CA VAL A 233 -12.41 1.10 8.05
C VAL A 233 -12.11 2.51 8.53
N ASP A 234 -11.79 3.44 7.64
CA ASP A 234 -11.57 4.84 7.99
C ASP A 234 -12.83 5.50 8.54
N LEU A 235 -14.00 5.18 7.98
CA LEU A 235 -15.29 5.62 8.52
C LEU A 235 -15.56 5.06 9.92
N LEU A 236 -15.20 3.79 10.16
CA LEU A 236 -15.29 3.16 11.48
C LEU A 236 -14.40 3.88 12.50
N VAL A 237 -13.14 4.12 12.14
CA VAL A 237 -12.17 4.82 13.01
C VAL A 237 -12.60 6.26 13.27
N ALA A 238 -13.10 6.98 12.27
CA ALA A 238 -13.54 8.37 12.41
C ALA A 238 -14.75 8.53 13.35
N THR A 239 -15.55 7.46 13.50
CA THR A 239 -16.75 7.46 14.36
C THR A 239 -16.44 6.96 15.78
N ALA A 240 -15.40 6.14 15.93
CA ALA A 240 -15.02 5.55 17.20
C ALA A 240 -14.29 6.54 18.13
N GLU A 241 -14.56 6.45 19.42
CA GLU A 241 -13.71 7.02 20.46
C GLU A 241 -12.68 5.98 20.90
N ILE A 242 -11.40 6.25 20.65
CA ILE A 242 -10.30 5.31 20.89
C ILE A 242 -9.26 6.00 21.78
N ASP A 243 -9.05 5.45 22.97
CA ASP A 243 -8.00 5.85 23.90
C ASP A 243 -7.01 4.68 24.09
N TYR A 244 -5.73 4.95 23.88
CA TYR A 244 -4.67 3.95 23.96
C TYR A 244 -3.32 4.57 24.33
N PRO A 245 -2.43 3.78 24.96
CA PRO A 245 -1.11 4.27 25.30
C PRO A 245 -0.19 4.33 24.07
N GLU A 246 0.68 5.34 24.06
CA GLU A 246 1.66 5.61 22.99
C GLU A 246 2.63 4.45 22.71
N VAL A 247 2.84 3.57 23.69
CA VAL A 247 3.63 2.34 23.49
C VAL A 247 3.11 1.46 22.35
N LEU A 248 1.82 1.53 22.02
CA LEU A 248 1.26 0.81 20.88
C LEU A 248 1.70 1.42 19.55
N VAL A 249 1.80 2.75 19.48
CA VAL A 249 2.32 3.46 18.30
C VAL A 249 3.80 3.15 18.12
N GLU A 250 4.60 3.24 19.18
CA GLU A 250 6.03 2.94 19.10
C GLU A 250 6.30 1.49 18.67
N ARG A 251 5.51 0.53 19.16
CA ARG A 251 5.59 -0.88 18.69
C ARG A 251 5.20 -1.03 17.21
N GLU A 252 4.24 -0.26 16.73
CA GLU A 252 3.83 -0.30 15.33
C GLU A 252 4.87 0.37 14.42
N ILE A 253 5.50 1.46 14.86
CA ILE A 253 6.66 2.06 14.19
C ILE A 253 7.77 1.02 14.07
N ASP A 254 8.10 0.30 15.15
CA ASP A 254 9.14 -0.74 15.12
C ASP A 254 8.81 -1.85 14.10
N ARG A 255 7.55 -2.26 14.00
CA ARG A 255 7.10 -3.23 12.98
C ARG A 255 7.13 -2.69 11.56
N GLN A 256 6.84 -1.40 11.36
CA GLN A 256 6.92 -0.77 10.04
C GLN A 256 8.38 -0.68 9.59
N ILE A 257 9.29 -0.26 10.46
CA ILE A 257 10.73 -0.26 10.21
C ILE A 257 11.24 -1.68 9.89
N ASP A 258 10.79 -2.69 10.64
CA ASP A 258 11.16 -4.08 10.36
C ASP A 258 10.69 -4.55 8.98
N ARG A 259 9.47 -4.19 8.57
CA ARG A 259 8.96 -4.49 7.22
C ARG A 259 9.70 -3.72 6.12
N GLU A 260 9.87 -2.41 6.27
CA GLU A 260 10.52 -1.56 5.27
C GLU A 260 12.01 -1.87 5.10
N SER A 261 12.68 -2.28 6.18
CA SER A 261 14.06 -2.75 6.15
C SER A 261 14.21 -4.21 5.69
N ASN A 262 13.10 -4.88 5.31
CA ASN A 262 13.06 -6.30 4.97
C ASN A 262 13.73 -7.18 6.05
N HIS A 263 13.37 -6.94 7.32
CA HIS A 263 13.91 -7.58 8.51
C HIS A 263 15.38 -7.29 8.83
N ALA A 264 16.00 -6.29 8.18
CA ALA A 264 17.39 -5.92 8.44
C ALA A 264 17.58 -5.24 9.82
N SER A 265 16.52 -4.63 10.37
CA SER A 265 16.53 -4.00 11.69
C SER A 265 16.77 -4.96 12.86
N HIS A 266 16.70 -6.28 12.65
CA HIS A 266 17.06 -7.26 13.68
C HIS A 266 18.54 -7.21 14.09
N THR A 267 19.40 -6.59 13.28
CA THR A 267 20.82 -6.41 13.58
C THR A 267 21.21 -4.96 13.41
N GLN A 268 22.08 -4.45 14.29
CA GLN A 268 22.57 -3.06 14.20
C GLN A 268 23.20 -2.78 12.83
N GLU A 269 24.06 -3.67 12.35
CA GLU A 269 24.73 -3.52 11.04
C GLU A 269 23.76 -3.54 9.86
N GLY A 270 22.62 -4.22 9.97
CA GLY A 270 21.59 -4.27 8.94
C GLY A 270 20.77 -2.98 8.93
N LEU A 271 20.40 -2.49 10.10
CA LEU A 271 19.72 -1.21 10.26
C LEU A 271 20.56 -0.04 9.73
N ASP A 272 21.84 0.02 10.11
CA ASP A 272 22.75 1.10 9.70
C ASP A 272 22.89 1.15 8.17
N ARG A 273 23.04 -0.01 7.51
CA ARG A 273 23.09 -0.11 6.04
C ARG A 273 21.80 0.31 5.35
N TRP A 274 20.65 -0.02 5.93
CA TRP A 274 19.37 0.39 5.39
C TRP A 274 19.18 1.91 5.51
N LEU A 275 19.52 2.50 6.66
CA LEU A 275 19.49 3.94 6.88
C LEU A 275 20.43 4.69 5.92
N GLU A 276 21.64 4.17 5.69
CA GLU A 276 22.57 4.72 4.69
C GLU A 276 22.01 4.67 3.26
N ALA A 277 21.33 3.56 2.89
CA ALA A 277 20.76 3.40 1.56
C ALA A 277 19.61 4.38 1.25
N ILE A 278 18.83 4.75 2.27
CA ILE A 278 17.74 5.73 2.14
C ILE A 278 18.19 7.17 2.46
N GLY A 279 19.43 7.36 2.91
CA GLY A 279 19.99 8.67 3.24
C GLY A 279 19.27 9.39 4.39
N SER A 280 18.72 8.63 5.36
CA SER A 280 17.92 9.15 6.46
C SER A 280 18.46 8.71 7.82
N THR A 281 18.01 9.35 8.91
CA THR A 281 18.31 8.91 10.27
C THR A 281 17.16 8.09 10.85
N LEU A 282 17.44 7.30 11.90
CA LEU A 282 16.38 6.53 12.57
C LEU A 282 15.28 7.45 13.10
N ASP A 283 15.63 8.60 13.68
CA ASP A 283 14.66 9.55 14.22
C ASP A 283 13.77 10.13 13.13
N ASP A 284 14.34 10.52 11.98
CA ASP A 284 13.57 11.03 10.83
C ASP A 284 12.59 9.99 10.28
N VAL A 285 13.03 8.72 10.19
CA VAL A 285 12.18 7.59 9.80
C VAL A 285 11.03 7.41 10.79
N ARG A 286 11.33 7.38 12.10
CA ARG A 286 10.31 7.20 13.14
C ARG A 286 9.28 8.32 13.13
N ASP A 287 9.74 9.56 12.97
CA ASP A 287 8.87 10.73 12.89
C ASP A 287 7.98 10.69 11.64
N GLY A 288 8.53 10.28 10.50
CA GLY A 288 7.77 10.08 9.25
C GLY A 288 6.71 8.98 9.34
N LEU A 289 6.98 7.91 10.12
CA LEU A 289 6.05 6.79 10.31
C LEU A 289 5.03 7.02 11.44
N ARG A 290 5.18 8.07 12.26
CA ARG A 290 4.33 8.23 13.44
C ARG A 290 2.85 8.40 13.09
N GLU A 291 2.52 9.16 12.05
CA GLU A 291 1.13 9.36 11.61
C GLU A 291 0.53 8.06 11.04
N THR A 292 1.28 7.33 10.21
CA THR A 292 0.83 6.06 9.62
C THR A 292 0.70 4.97 10.68
N ALA A 293 1.60 4.93 11.66
CA ALA A 293 1.53 4.01 12.79
C ALA A 293 0.35 4.32 13.73
N ASP A 294 0.09 5.60 14.02
CA ASP A 294 -1.08 6.01 14.80
C ASP A 294 -2.38 5.55 14.13
N LEU A 295 -2.52 5.81 12.83
CA LEU A 295 -3.68 5.35 12.05
C LEU A 295 -3.79 3.82 12.05
N ALA A 296 -2.69 3.10 11.85
CA ALA A 296 -2.67 1.64 11.86
C ALA A 296 -3.12 1.07 13.21
N VAL A 297 -2.67 1.65 14.33
CA VAL A 297 -3.10 1.26 15.68
C VAL A 297 -4.59 1.52 15.87
N ARG A 298 -5.09 2.70 15.46
CA ARG A 298 -6.53 3.01 15.54
C ARG A 298 -7.38 2.03 14.73
N ARG A 299 -6.99 1.74 13.49
CA ARG A 299 -7.67 0.78 12.62
C ARG A 299 -7.69 -0.61 13.25
N ALA A 300 -6.55 -1.09 13.76
CA ALA A 300 -6.45 -2.39 14.42
C ALA A 300 -7.33 -2.48 15.68
N LEU A 301 -7.34 -1.44 16.52
CA LEU A 301 -8.17 -1.39 17.73
C LEU A 301 -9.66 -1.33 17.40
N ALA A 302 -10.06 -0.52 16.41
CA ALA A 302 -11.46 -0.44 15.97
C ALA A 302 -11.96 -1.76 15.39
N LEU A 303 -11.16 -2.43 14.55
CA LEU A 303 -11.49 -3.75 14.02
C LEU A 303 -11.54 -4.82 15.13
N GLY A 304 -10.61 -4.77 16.09
CA GLY A 304 -10.63 -5.65 17.25
C GLY A 304 -11.90 -5.50 18.10
N GLU A 305 -12.35 -4.26 18.34
CA GLU A 305 -13.60 -4.01 19.04
C GLU A 305 -14.82 -4.46 18.22
N LEU A 306 -14.78 -4.30 16.89
CA LEU A 306 -15.84 -4.78 16.01
C LEU A 306 -15.99 -6.30 16.08
N VAL A 307 -14.87 -7.03 16.12
CA VAL A 307 -14.86 -8.49 16.31
C VAL A 307 -15.55 -8.89 17.61
N LEU A 308 -15.30 -8.15 18.70
CA LEU A 308 -15.95 -8.41 19.99
C LEU A 308 -17.45 -8.06 19.96
N ALA A 309 -17.81 -6.91 19.39
CA ALA A 309 -19.18 -6.42 19.30
C ALA A 309 -20.07 -7.34 18.45
N GLU A 310 -19.57 -7.79 17.29
CA GLU A 310 -20.27 -8.68 16.36
C GLU A 310 -20.06 -10.17 16.68
N LYS A 311 -19.21 -10.50 17.67
CA LYS A 311 -18.87 -11.88 18.09
C LYS A 311 -18.37 -12.73 16.93
N ILE A 312 -17.43 -12.18 16.18
CA ILE A 312 -16.83 -12.86 15.03
C ILE A 312 -15.90 -13.96 15.55
N GLU A 313 -16.28 -15.20 15.30
CA GLU A 313 -15.48 -16.39 15.64
C GLU A 313 -15.13 -17.16 14.35
N ILE A 314 -13.96 -17.78 14.35
CA ILE A 314 -13.49 -18.65 13.26
C ILE A 314 -13.50 -20.08 13.78
N ALA A 315 -14.23 -20.97 13.11
CA ALA A 315 -14.24 -22.38 13.46
C ALA A 315 -12.93 -23.03 13.01
N ASP A 316 -12.48 -24.08 13.72
CA ASP A 316 -11.27 -24.81 13.33
C ASP A 316 -11.39 -25.44 11.93
N SER A 317 -12.61 -25.73 11.46
CA SER A 317 -12.88 -26.18 10.10
C SER A 317 -12.57 -25.12 9.04
N ASP A 318 -12.77 -23.85 9.36
CA ASP A 318 -12.46 -22.74 8.46
C ASP A 318 -10.95 -22.56 8.35
N VAL A 319 -10.24 -22.65 9.49
CA VAL A 319 -8.77 -22.67 9.53
C VAL A 319 -8.23 -23.83 8.70
N GLN A 320 -8.81 -25.03 8.84
CA GLN A 320 -8.40 -26.19 8.07
C GLN A 320 -8.61 -26.00 6.56
N THR A 321 -9.76 -25.42 6.17
CA THR A 321 -10.06 -25.11 4.77
C THR A 321 -9.05 -24.13 4.19
N GLU A 322 -8.66 -23.12 4.97
CA GLU A 322 -7.66 -22.14 4.57
C GLU A 322 -6.26 -22.76 4.46
N VAL A 323 -5.88 -23.63 5.39
CA VAL A 323 -4.63 -24.41 5.30
C VAL A 323 -4.60 -25.24 4.02
N ASP A 324 -5.68 -25.96 3.71
CA ASP A 324 -5.76 -26.76 2.50
C ASP A 324 -5.67 -25.88 1.23
N ARG A 325 -6.31 -24.70 1.23
CA ARG A 325 -6.18 -23.70 0.15
C ARG A 325 -4.73 -23.23 -0.03
N MET A 326 -4.05 -22.87 1.06
CA MET A 326 -2.65 -22.43 1.02
C MET A 326 -1.72 -23.54 0.54
N VAL A 327 -1.96 -24.79 0.96
CA VAL A 327 -1.20 -25.96 0.51
C VAL A 327 -1.38 -26.17 -1.00
N THR A 328 -2.61 -26.13 -1.51
CA THR A 328 -2.88 -26.24 -2.95
C THR A 328 -2.18 -25.13 -3.75
N GLN A 329 -2.15 -23.90 -3.23
CA GLN A 329 -1.42 -22.79 -3.88
C GLN A 329 0.09 -23.04 -3.93
N LEU A 330 0.66 -23.66 -2.90
CA LEU A 330 2.10 -23.95 -2.85
C LEU A 330 2.49 -25.16 -3.70
N THR A 331 1.64 -26.18 -3.80
CA THR A 331 1.98 -27.44 -4.49
C THR A 331 1.42 -27.56 -5.90
N GLY A 332 0.47 -26.69 -6.27
CA GLY A 332 -0.36 -26.85 -7.46
C GLY A 332 -1.45 -27.93 -7.25
N GLU A 333 -2.49 -27.88 -8.07
CA GLU A 333 -3.61 -28.85 -8.03
C GLU A 333 -3.16 -30.28 -8.36
N ASP A 334 -2.11 -30.44 -9.16
CA ASP A 334 -1.47 -31.72 -9.52
C ASP A 334 -0.24 -32.06 -8.63
N GLY A 335 -0.08 -31.36 -7.50
CA GLY A 335 1.07 -31.53 -6.62
C GLY A 335 1.22 -32.94 -6.05
N ASP A 336 2.46 -33.44 -5.96
CA ASP A 336 2.79 -34.70 -5.28
C ASP A 336 2.24 -34.69 -3.85
N GLU A 337 1.47 -35.74 -3.50
CA GLU A 337 0.86 -35.91 -2.18
C GLU A 337 1.91 -35.85 -1.05
N THR A 338 3.15 -36.25 -1.33
CA THR A 338 4.28 -36.12 -0.40
C THR A 338 4.62 -34.66 -0.10
N ARG A 339 4.60 -33.79 -1.13
CA ARG A 339 4.85 -32.34 -0.98
C ARG A 339 3.69 -31.66 -0.29
N ALA A 340 2.45 -32.02 -0.63
CA ALA A 340 1.26 -31.49 0.03
C ALA A 340 1.25 -31.84 1.53
N ASN A 341 1.64 -33.06 1.90
CA ASN A 341 1.73 -33.47 3.30
C ASN A 341 2.86 -32.76 4.06
N MET A 342 4.01 -32.52 3.44
CA MET A 342 5.07 -31.69 4.05
C MET A 342 4.60 -30.24 4.23
N ALA A 343 3.92 -29.66 3.24
CA ALA A 343 3.38 -28.30 3.35
C ALA A 343 2.33 -28.20 4.47
N ARG A 344 1.43 -29.18 4.60
CA ARG A 344 0.47 -29.23 5.73
C ARG A 344 1.17 -29.25 7.09
N GLN A 345 2.25 -30.02 7.23
CA GLN A 345 3.00 -30.08 8.49
C GLN A 345 3.60 -28.73 8.91
N LEU A 346 3.93 -27.85 7.95
CA LEU A 346 4.42 -26.49 8.26
C LEU A 346 3.32 -25.62 8.88
N PHE A 347 2.05 -25.86 8.52
CA PHE A 347 0.91 -25.10 9.02
C PHE A 347 0.24 -25.72 10.25
N ASP A 348 0.59 -26.94 10.64
CA ASP A 348 -0.07 -27.66 11.75
C ASP A 348 0.47 -27.29 13.14
N THR A 349 1.48 -26.42 13.23
CA THR A 349 1.94 -25.87 14.51
C THR A 349 0.89 -24.90 15.08
N GLU A 350 0.74 -24.87 16.41
CA GLU A 350 -0.20 -23.99 17.12
C GLU A 350 -0.07 -22.52 16.68
N ASP A 351 1.16 -21.99 16.66
CA ASP A 351 1.45 -20.61 16.22
C ASP A 351 0.98 -20.31 14.79
N SER A 352 1.24 -21.22 13.83
CA SER A 352 0.78 -21.07 12.44
C SER A 352 -0.74 -21.08 12.33
N ARG A 353 -1.41 -21.99 13.03
CA ARG A 353 -2.89 -22.08 13.01
C ARG A 353 -3.52 -20.85 13.65
N ASP A 354 -2.92 -20.32 14.71
CA ASP A 354 -3.36 -19.10 15.38
C ASP A 354 -3.17 -17.87 14.49
N SER A 355 -2.04 -17.78 13.77
CA SER A 355 -1.80 -16.73 12.77
C SER A 355 -2.85 -16.76 11.66
N ILE A 356 -3.13 -17.93 11.08
CA ILE A 356 -4.18 -18.12 10.08
C ILE A 356 -5.54 -17.74 10.64
N ARG A 357 -5.86 -18.15 11.88
CA ARG A 357 -7.11 -17.79 12.54
C ARG A 357 -7.25 -16.28 12.69
N ASN A 358 -6.21 -15.58 13.15
CA ASN A 358 -6.20 -14.12 13.29
C ASN A 358 -6.38 -13.40 11.95
N GLN A 359 -5.76 -13.92 10.89
CA GLN A 359 -5.97 -13.42 9.54
C GLN A 359 -7.43 -13.57 9.10
N LEU A 360 -8.03 -14.74 9.31
CA LEU A 360 -9.43 -15.01 8.98
C LEU A 360 -10.40 -14.15 9.81
N VAL A 361 -10.13 -13.94 11.10
CA VAL A 361 -10.90 -13.02 11.96
C VAL A 361 -10.89 -11.61 11.35
N THR A 362 -9.70 -11.12 10.97
CA THR A 362 -9.54 -9.80 10.37
C THR A 362 -10.30 -9.69 9.05
N GLN A 363 -10.18 -10.70 8.18
CA GLN A 363 -10.92 -10.74 6.91
C GLN A 363 -12.44 -10.75 7.12
N ARG A 364 -12.96 -11.50 8.11
CA ARG A 364 -14.38 -11.48 8.45
C ARG A 364 -14.82 -10.13 9.03
N ALA A 365 -13.98 -9.49 9.84
CA ALA A 365 -14.27 -8.16 10.37
C ALA A 365 -14.38 -7.12 9.25
N LEU A 366 -13.45 -7.14 8.28
CA LEU A 366 -13.49 -6.29 7.09
C LEU A 366 -14.74 -6.52 6.26
N ALA A 367 -15.07 -7.78 5.95
CA ALA A 367 -16.29 -8.11 5.22
C ALA A 367 -17.55 -7.65 5.99
N ARG A 368 -17.54 -7.73 7.32
CA ARG A 368 -18.66 -7.32 8.15
C ARG A 368 -18.88 -5.81 8.15
N ILE A 369 -17.82 -5.00 8.23
CA ILE A 369 -17.96 -3.54 8.15
C ILE A 369 -18.40 -3.11 6.74
N GLU A 370 -17.92 -3.77 5.68
CA GLU A 370 -18.40 -3.55 4.32
C GLU A 370 -19.91 -3.82 4.17
N GLU A 371 -20.41 -4.92 4.76
CA GLU A 371 -21.83 -5.25 4.79
C GLU A 371 -22.64 -4.18 5.51
N ILE A 372 -22.17 -3.71 6.67
CA ILE A 372 -22.83 -2.65 7.44
C ILE A 372 -22.91 -1.35 6.61
N CYS A 373 -21.81 -0.97 5.99
CA CYS A 373 -21.71 0.25 5.17
C CYS A 373 -22.54 0.18 3.88
N SER A 374 -22.78 -1.02 3.35
CA SER A 374 -23.54 -1.23 2.11
C SER A 374 -25.03 -1.46 2.32
N GLN A 375 -25.49 -1.67 3.56
CA GLN A 375 -26.91 -1.79 3.87
C GLN A 375 -27.63 -0.45 3.61
N ALA A 376 -28.65 -0.49 2.75
CA ALA A 376 -29.56 0.64 2.59
C ALA A 376 -30.31 0.88 3.90
N ASP A 377 -30.59 2.15 4.21
CA ASP A 377 -31.29 2.58 5.41
C ASP A 377 -32.68 1.91 5.57
N GLU A 378 -32.75 0.76 6.24
CA GLU A 378 -34.03 0.22 6.72
C GLU A 378 -34.64 1.13 7.82
N GLY A 379 -33.85 2.05 8.38
CA GLY A 379 -34.28 3.04 9.37
C GLY A 379 -35.09 4.22 8.82
N ALA A 380 -34.98 4.56 7.53
CA ALA A 380 -35.62 5.75 6.96
C ALA A 380 -37.10 5.52 6.57
N GLU A 381 -37.53 4.26 6.34
CA GLU A 381 -38.93 3.94 6.05
C GLU A 381 -39.81 3.90 7.31
N SER A 382 -39.26 3.57 8.48
CA SER A 382 -40.07 3.54 9.73
C SER A 382 -40.41 4.95 10.24
N ALA A 383 -39.52 5.93 10.05
CA ALA A 383 -39.72 7.31 10.48
C ALA A 383 -40.72 8.09 9.60
N THR A 384 -40.83 7.74 8.31
CA THR A 384 -41.80 8.35 7.40
C THR A 384 -43.19 7.72 7.49
N ALA A 385 -43.31 6.44 7.87
CA ALA A 385 -44.57 5.79 8.17
C ALA A 385 -45.20 6.27 9.50
N GLY A 386 -44.39 6.49 10.54
CA GLY A 386 -44.85 6.98 11.85
C GLY A 386 -45.38 8.41 11.85
N ARG A 387 -44.86 9.29 10.96
CA ARG A 387 -45.27 10.70 10.89
C ARG A 387 -46.54 10.96 10.07
N ARG A 388 -46.97 10.00 9.23
CA ARG A 388 -48.26 10.06 8.51
C ARG A 388 -49.45 9.52 9.33
N GLY A 389 -49.21 8.77 10.41
CA GLY A 389 -50.26 8.15 11.24
C GLY A 389 -50.88 9.04 12.35
N SER A 390 -50.23 10.12 12.80
CA SER A 390 -50.69 10.87 13.99
C SER A 390 -51.47 12.17 13.72
N ARG A 391 -51.79 12.52 12.46
CA ARG A 391 -52.48 13.78 12.10
C ARG A 391 -53.97 13.67 11.79
N ARG A 392 -54.62 12.52 11.99
CA ARG A 392 -56.08 12.36 11.85
C ARG A 392 -56.74 11.87 13.14
N ARG A 393 -56.86 12.76 14.13
CA ARG A 393 -57.93 12.73 15.15
C ARG A 393 -57.90 13.99 16.02
N ARG A 394 -58.44 15.09 15.49
CA ARG A 394 -59.12 16.14 16.27
C ARG A 394 -59.81 17.09 15.29
N GLY A 395 -61.15 17.08 15.33
CA GLY A 395 -61.99 18.06 14.65
C GLY A 395 -63.04 17.45 13.72
N ALA A 396 -64.17 17.00 14.29
CA ALA A 396 -65.50 17.43 13.86
C ALA A 396 -66.62 16.68 14.63
N ARG A 397 -67.43 17.49 15.31
CA ARG A 397 -68.76 17.26 15.89
C ARG A 397 -68.87 16.51 17.21
#